data_AF-A0A0B1P2K0-F1
#
_entry.id   AF-A0A0B1P2K0-F1
#
_cell.length_a   1.000
_cell.length_b   1.000
_cell.length_c   1.000
_cell.angle_alpha   90.00
_cell.angle_beta   90.00
_cell.angle_gamma   90.00
#
_symmetry.space_group_name_H-M   'P 1'
#
loop_
_entity.id
_entity.type
_entity.pdbx_description
1 polymer ?
#
loop_
_entity_poly.entity_id
_entity_poly.type
_entity_poly.pdbx_seq_one_letter_code
_entity_poly.pdbx_strand_id
1 'polypeptide(L)'
;MPYDSAVFVHRANKIIIVCHVDDLIITGPDQKQIDQVIAQISLKVKLEKIGNIHQFLGMQIEADYKNKVIKINQNKYTASLLQRFEKETGVLVSSPVELGIN
;
A
#
# COMPACT_ATOMS: atom_id res chain seq x y z
N MET A 1 5.39 -8.31 24.42
CA MET A 1 4.62 -7.15 23.95
C MET A 1 3.41 -7.70 23.21
N PRO A 2 2.16 -7.43 23.64
CA PRO A 2 1.02 -7.82 22.83
C PRO A 2 1.11 -7.03 21.51
N TYR A 3 0.93 -7.71 20.38
CA TYR A 3 0.87 -7.03 19.08
C TYR A 3 -0.34 -6.09 19.10
N ASP A 4 -0.11 -4.78 19.02
CA ASP A 4 -1.18 -3.84 18.73
C ASP A 4 -1.77 -4.20 17.36
N SER A 5 -3.07 -4.46 17.33
CA SER A 5 -3.74 -4.86 16.10
C SER A 5 -3.71 -3.71 15.12
N ALA A 6 -3.03 -3.89 13.98
CA ALA A 6 -3.04 -2.90 12.89
C ALA A 6 -4.34 -2.92 12.08
N VAL A 7 -5.23 -3.90 12.32
CA VAL A 7 -6.50 -4.06 11.61
C VAL A 7 -7.65 -4.20 12.60
N PHE A 8 -8.66 -3.36 12.47
CA PHE A 8 -9.87 -3.36 13.27
C PHE A 8 -11.07 -3.65 12.37
N VAL A 9 -11.86 -4.65 12.72
CA VAL A 9 -12.99 -5.11 11.89
C VAL A 9 -14.29 -5.01 12.65
N HIS A 10 -15.19 -4.18 12.15
CA HIS A 10 -16.58 -4.15 12.62
C HIS A 10 -17.45 -5.03 11.71
N ARG A 11 -17.61 -6.30 12.10
CA ARG A 11 -18.21 -7.36 11.26
C ARG A 11 -19.65 -7.08 10.82
N ALA A 12 -20.48 -6.50 11.69
CA ALA A 12 -21.89 -6.24 11.40
C ALA A 12 -22.07 -5.29 10.21
N ASN A 13 -21.34 -4.17 10.22
CA ASN A 13 -21.40 -3.18 9.14
C ASN A 13 -20.33 -3.40 8.06
N LYS A 14 -19.51 -4.44 8.19
CA LYS A 14 -18.39 -4.77 7.29
C LYS A 14 -17.41 -3.61 7.10
N ILE A 15 -17.17 -2.84 8.17
CA ILE A 15 -16.19 -1.75 8.18
C ILE A 15 -14.84 -2.30 8.62
N ILE A 16 -13.79 -1.93 7.89
CA ILE A 16 -12.41 -2.28 8.20
C ILE A 16 -11.62 -0.98 8.35
N ILE A 17 -10.89 -0.87 9.45
CA ILE A 17 -9.95 0.22 9.71
C ILE A 17 -8.57 -0.41 9.79
N VAL A 18 -7.63 0.08 8.98
CA VAL A 18 -6.22 -0.30 9.04
C VAL A 18 -5.44 0.92 9.55
N CYS A 19 -4.61 0.69 10.56
CA CYS A 19 -3.78 1.71 11.18
C CYS A 19 -2.31 1.40 10.91
N HIS A 20 -1.56 2.40 10.44
CA HIS A 20 -0.12 2.33 10.31
C HIS A 20 0.52 3.67 10.66
N VAL A 21 1.17 3.74 11.82
CA VAL A 21 1.82 4.95 12.34
C VAL A 21 0.88 6.16 12.26
N ASP A 22 1.05 7.04 11.29
CA ASP A 22 0.26 8.27 11.12
C ASP A 22 -0.93 8.09 10.14
N ASP A 23 -0.98 6.98 9.40
CA ASP A 23 -1.97 6.74 8.37
C ASP A 23 -3.12 5.83 8.85
N LEU A 24 -4.35 6.25 8.55
CA LEU A 24 -5.56 5.45 8.73
C LEU A 24 -6.22 5.19 7.38
N ILE A 25 -6.44 3.91 7.07
CA ILE A 25 -7.25 3.49 5.93
C ILE A 25 -8.58 2.98 6.48
N ILE A 26 -9.68 3.53 5.97
CA ILE A 26 -11.03 3.14 6.36
C ILE A 26 -11.77 2.69 5.10
N THR A 27 -12.31 1.48 5.13
CA THR A 27 -13.12 0.93 4.03
C THR A 27 -14.38 0.26 4.57
N GLY A 28 -15.42 0.22 3.74
CA GLY A 28 -16.73 -0.29 4.09
C GLY A 28 -17.64 -0.32 2.86
N PRO A 29 -18.82 -0.94 2.97
CA PRO A 29 -19.75 -1.11 1.86
C PRO A 29 -20.49 0.18 1.46
N ASP A 30 -20.50 1.19 2.34
CA ASP A 30 -21.29 2.40 2.18
C ASP A 30 -20.48 3.64 2.60
N GLN A 31 -20.47 4.66 1.73
CA GLN A 31 -19.69 5.88 1.97
C GLN A 31 -20.21 6.66 3.18
N LYS A 32 -21.53 6.68 3.41
CA LYS A 32 -22.12 7.39 4.56
C LYS A 32 -21.67 6.80 5.88
N GLN A 33 -21.58 5.47 5.99
CA GLN A 33 -21.03 4.81 7.16
C GLN A 33 -19.53 5.09 7.36
N ILE A 34 -18.75 5.11 6.28
CA ILE A 34 -17.32 5.50 6.34
C ILE A 34 -17.21 6.94 6.87
N ASP A 35 -17.99 7.87 6.33
CA ASP A 35 -17.96 9.28 6.75
C ASP A 35 -18.39 9.45 8.21
N GLN A 36 -19.36 8.66 8.69
CA GLN A 36 -19.75 8.63 10.10
C GLN A 36 -18.59 8.16 11.00
N VAL A 37 -17.88 7.11 10.61
CA VAL A 37 -16.71 6.62 11.35
C VAL A 37 -15.60 7.67 11.38
N ILE A 38 -15.30 8.29 10.22
CA ILE A 38 -14.33 9.39 10.14
C ILE A 38 -14.74 10.52 11.10
N ALA A 39 -16.00 10.95 11.07
CA ALA A 39 -16.49 12.00 11.96
C ALA A 39 -16.31 11.66 13.44
N GLN A 40 -16.60 10.42 13.84
CA GLN A 40 -16.43 9.97 15.22
C GLN A 40 -14.95 9.94 15.65
N ILE A 41 -14.04 9.52 14.78
CA ILE A 41 -12.60 9.51 15.08
C ILE A 41 -12.07 10.96 15.14
N SER A 42 -12.52 11.83 14.24
CA SER A 42 -12.15 13.25 14.20
C SER A 42 -12.50 14.03 15.47
N LEU A 43 -13.41 13.53 16.30
CA LEU A 43 -13.72 14.11 17.62
C LEU A 43 -12.59 13.91 18.64
N LYS A 44 -11.73 12.91 18.43
CA LYS A 44 -10.66 12.52 19.37
C LYS A 44 -9.26 12.73 18.80
N VAL A 45 -9.12 12.69 17.48
CA VAL A 45 -7.84 12.77 16.77
C VAL A 45 -7.97 13.75 15.59
N LYS A 46 -6.96 14.57 15.36
CA LYS A 46 -6.92 15.42 14.16
C LYS A 46 -6.69 14.53 12.94
N LEU A 47 -7.69 14.42 12.06
CA LEU A 47 -7.60 13.70 10.81
C LEU A 47 -7.51 14.67 9.63
N GLU A 48 -6.63 14.37 8.68
CA GLU A 48 -6.61 15.01 7.37
C GLU A 48 -7.06 14.01 6.31
N LYS A 49 -7.98 14.43 5.43
CA LYS A 49 -8.50 13.56 4.38
C LYS A 49 -7.55 13.59 3.18
N ILE A 50 -6.73 12.55 3.06
CA ILE A 50 -5.78 12.38 1.94
C ILE A 50 -6.51 11.94 0.65
N GLY A 51 -7.74 11.43 0.78
CA GLY A 51 -8.58 11.00 -0.34
C GLY A 51 -8.60 9.49 -0.50
N ASN A 52 -8.77 9.02 -1.74
CA ASN A 52 -8.74 7.59 -2.04
C ASN A 52 -7.31 7.04 -1.90
N ILE A 53 -7.18 5.80 -1.43
CA ILE A 53 -5.88 5.14 -1.32
C ILE A 53 -5.24 4.98 -2.70
N HIS A 54 -4.05 5.56 -2.89
CA HIS A 54 -3.26 5.43 -4.12
C HIS A 54 -1.86 4.90 -3.82
N GLN A 55 -1.39 5.10 -2.59
CA GLN A 55 -0.12 4.58 -2.10
C GLN A 55 -0.26 4.18 -0.64
N PHE A 56 0.31 3.03 -0.25
CA PHE A 56 0.38 2.59 1.14
C PHE A 56 1.61 1.70 1.34
N LEU A 57 2.43 1.99 2.35
CA LEU A 57 3.68 1.25 2.64
C LEU A 57 4.62 1.09 1.42
N GLY A 58 4.68 2.11 0.55
CA GLY A 58 5.46 2.06 -0.69
C GLY A 58 4.83 1.25 -1.82
N MET A 59 3.67 0.62 -1.61
CA MET A 59 2.87 0.01 -2.67
C MET A 59 2.00 1.05 -3.35
N GLN A 60 1.97 1.01 -4.67
CA GLN A 60 1.04 1.77 -5.50
C GLN A 60 -0.22 0.92 -5.70
N ILE A 61 -1.38 1.52 -5.46
CA ILE A 61 -2.68 0.84 -5.48
C ILE A 61 -3.59 1.54 -6.48
N GLU A 62 -4.09 0.78 -7.44
CA GLU A 62 -5.09 1.22 -8.42
C GLU A 62 -6.34 0.36 -8.25
N ALA A 63 -7.40 0.97 -7.71
CA ALA A 63 -8.67 0.30 -7.48
C ALA A 63 -9.69 0.68 -8.57
N ASP A 64 -10.10 -0.31 -9.35
CA ASP A 64 -11.25 -0.22 -10.26
C ASP A 64 -12.45 -0.87 -9.59
N TYR A 65 -13.21 -0.05 -8.86
CA TYR A 65 -14.39 -0.51 -8.12
C TYR A 65 -15.52 -0.97 -9.04
N LYS A 66 -15.60 -0.45 -10.27
CA LYS A 66 -16.64 -0.83 -11.23
C LYS A 66 -16.42 -2.26 -11.72
N ASN A 67 -15.18 -2.59 -12.06
CA ASN A 67 -14.80 -3.91 -12.53
C ASN A 67 -14.38 -4.85 -11.38
N LYS A 68 -14.40 -4.37 -10.14
CA LYS A 68 -13.98 -5.10 -8.92
C LYS A 68 -12.54 -5.62 -9.01
N VAL A 69 -11.66 -4.82 -9.62
CA VAL A 69 -10.25 -5.14 -9.79
C VAL A 69 -9.42 -4.22 -8.90
N ILE A 70 -8.46 -4.80 -8.18
CA ILE A 70 -7.44 -4.05 -7.45
C ILE A 70 -6.09 -4.46 -8.03
N LYS A 71 -5.34 -3.48 -8.55
CA LYS A 71 -3.96 -3.67 -9.00
C LYS A 71 -3.03 -3.09 -7.96
N ILE A 72 -1.98 -3.83 -7.63
CA ILE A 72 -0.96 -3.42 -6.68
C ILE A 72 0.39 -3.59 -7.36
N ASN A 73 1.23 -2.57 -7.31
CA ASN A 73 2.59 -2.64 -7.83
C ASN A 73 3.56 -1.82 -6.95
N GLN A 74 4.86 -2.00 -7.16
CA GLN A 74 5.91 -1.25 -6.48
C GLN A 74 6.90 -0.66 -7.50
N ASN A 75 6.42 -0.24 -8.67
CA ASN A 75 7.28 0.17 -9.78
C ASN A 75 8.22 1.33 -9.38
N LYS A 76 7.73 2.29 -8.60
CA LYS A 76 8.55 3.38 -8.04
C LYS A 76 9.70 2.87 -7.17
N TYR A 77 9.46 1.84 -6.35
CA TYR A 77 10.49 1.26 -5.50
C TYR A 77 11.51 0.47 -6.32
N THR A 78 11.06 -0.32 -7.30
CA THR A 78 11.96 -1.00 -8.24
C THR A 78 12.85 0.00 -8.98
N ALA A 79 12.28 1.10 -9.47
CA ALA A 79 13.04 2.16 -10.14
C ALA A 79 14.07 2.81 -9.21
N SER A 80 13.69 3.13 -7.96
CA SER A 80 14.62 3.73 -7.00
C SER A 80 15.75 2.78 -6.58
N LEU A 81 15.48 1.47 -6.52
CA LEU A 81 16.51 0.46 -6.33
C LEU A 81 17.49 0.42 -7.51
N LEU A 82 17.00 0.41 -8.75
CA LEU A 82 17.85 0.39 -9.93
C LEU A 82 18.77 1.62 -9.99
N GLN A 83 18.21 2.79 -9.69
CA GLN A 83 18.96 4.04 -9.59
C GLN A 83 20.03 3.97 -8.49
N ARG A 84 19.66 3.49 -7.29
CA ARG A 84 20.56 3.43 -6.13
C ARG A 84 21.76 2.51 -6.36
N PHE A 85 21.58 1.42 -7.10
CA PHE A 85 22.64 0.45 -7.36
C PHE A 85 23.34 0.66 -8.71
N GLU A 86 23.17 1.84 -9.34
CA GLU A 86 23.79 2.21 -10.63
C GLU A 86 23.55 1.17 -11.74
N LYS A 87 22.42 0.45 -11.68
CA LYS A 87 22.01 -0.56 -12.67
C LYS A 87 21.04 0.04 -13.71
N GLU A 88 21.12 1.35 -13.97
CA GLU A 88 20.29 2.00 -15.00
C GLU A 88 20.60 1.48 -16.41
N THR A 89 21.82 1.02 -16.62
CA THR A 89 22.18 0.16 -17.75
C THR A 89 22.60 -1.17 -17.14
N GLY A 90 21.85 -2.24 -17.43
CA GLY A 90 22.20 -3.57 -16.95
C GLY A 90 23.66 -3.84 -17.30
N VAL A 91 24.51 -3.99 -16.29
CA VAL A 91 25.82 -4.59 -16.50
C VAL A 91 25.48 -5.97 -17.04
N LEU A 92 25.66 -6.18 -18.35
CA LEU A 92 25.78 -7.49 -18.96
C LEU A 92 27.00 -8.11 -18.27
N VAL A 93 26.79 -8.66 -17.07
CA VAL A 93 27.74 -9.53 -16.44
C VAL A 93 27.82 -10.71 -17.38
N SER A 94 28.88 -10.73 -18.18
CA SER A 94 29.35 -11.92 -18.86
C SER A 94 29.36 -13.01 -17.80
N SER A 95 28.43 -13.96 -17.95
CA SER A 95 28.42 -15.16 -17.13
C SER A 95 29.85 -15.73 -17.17
N PRO A 96 30.52 -15.96 -16.04
CA PRO A 96 31.83 -16.59 -16.03
C PRO A 96 31.62 -18.09 -16.31
N VAL A 97 31.22 -18.41 -17.53
CA VAL A 97 31.36 -19.74 -18.09
C VAL A 97 32.74 -19.73 -18.73
N GLU A 98 33.68 -20.43 -18.10
CA GLU A 98 34.89 -20.89 -18.76
C GLU A 98 34.45 -21.61 -20.05
N LEU A 99 34.73 -20.99 -21.20
CA LEU A 99 34.71 -21.71 -22.47
C LEU A 99 35.86 -22.70 -22.39
N GLY A 100 35.51 -23.96 -22.16
CA GLY A 100 36.42 -25.07 -22.04
C GLY A 100 37.49 -25.02 -23.11
N ILE A 101 38.74 -25.04 -22.63
CA ILE A 101 39.93 -25.48 -23.32
C ILE A 101 39.64 -26.58 -24.36
N ASN A 102 40.01 -26.31 -25.61
CA ASN A 102 40.33 -27.31 -26.63
C ASN A 102 41.47 -26.76 -27.49
#